data_AF-A0A645F975-F1
#
_entry.id   AF-A0A645F975-F1
#
_cell.length_a   1.000
_cell.length_b   1.000
_cell.length_c   1.000
_cell.angle_alpha   90.00
_cell.angle_beta   90.00
_cell.angle_gamma   90.00
#
_symmetry.space_group_name_H-M   'P 1'
#
loop_
_entity.id
_entity.type
_entity.pdbx_description
1 polymer ?
#
loop_
_entity_poly.entity_id
_entity_poly.type
_entity_poly.pdbx_seq_one_letter_code
_entity_poly.pdbx_strand_id
1 'polypeptide(L)'
;MGKDLETETTFKDKLRNIWSNLVKWGVNNQEEFLFVGQFCTSPYITKFTRDEVTKEYVFLHKLVDEGIKAGEIRDFSADLVIAMFYQGSRTVVNFILDSDSSLDENKIIEDGFQIVWRGLAKE
;
A
#
# COMPACT_ATOMS: atom_id res chain seq x y z
N MET A 1 10.66 -25.38 -8.70
CA MET A 1 10.99 -24.25 -9.59
C MET A 1 11.55 -23.11 -8.75
N GLY A 2 12.79 -23.29 -8.30
CA GLY A 2 13.48 -22.44 -7.33
C GLY A 2 14.75 -21.82 -7.91
N LYS A 3 14.68 -21.31 -9.13
CA LYS A 3 15.74 -20.53 -9.78
C LYS A 3 15.01 -19.44 -10.54
N ASP A 4 15.06 -18.23 -9.98
CA ASP A 4 14.78 -16.90 -10.59
C ASP A 4 14.48 -15.81 -9.52
N LEU A 5 14.53 -16.14 -8.22
CA LEU A 5 14.27 -15.17 -7.13
C LEU A 5 15.48 -14.34 -6.66
N GLU A 6 16.60 -14.35 -7.38
CA GLU A 6 17.78 -13.51 -7.08
C GLU A 6 17.99 -12.40 -8.11
N THR A 7 16.92 -11.72 -8.52
CA THR A 7 17.07 -10.35 -9.04
C THR A 7 16.87 -9.42 -7.86
N GLU A 8 17.94 -8.73 -7.44
CA GLU A 8 17.92 -7.72 -6.38
C GLU A 8 16.90 -6.63 -6.73
N THR A 9 15.65 -6.82 -6.30
CA THR A 9 14.62 -5.80 -6.37
C THR A 9 14.87 -4.82 -5.25
N THR A 10 15.07 -3.55 -5.60
CA THR A 10 15.33 -2.49 -4.63
C THR A 10 14.19 -2.41 -3.61
N PHE A 11 14.45 -1.81 -2.45
CA PHE A 11 13.40 -1.57 -1.45
C PHE A 11 12.20 -0.83 -2.07
N LYS A 12 12.49 0.19 -2.89
CA LYS A 12 11.49 0.92 -3.67
C LYS A 12 10.68 0.00 -4.58
N ASP A 13 11.30 -0.95 -5.29
CA ASP A 13 10.59 -1.87 -6.18
C ASP A 13 9.63 -2.79 -5.41
N LYS A 14 10.05 -3.26 -4.23
CA LYS A 14 9.19 -4.09 -3.36
C LYS A 14 7.93 -3.31 -2.95
N LEU A 15 8.11 -2.07 -2.47
CA LEU A 15 6.97 -1.21 -2.11
C LEU A 15 6.10 -0.85 -3.31
N ARG A 16 6.71 -0.57 -4.48
CA ARG A 16 5.97 -0.29 -5.72
C ARG A 16 5.11 -1.47 -6.14
N ASN A 17 5.64 -2.70 -6.03
CA ASN A 17 4.89 -3.90 -6.36
C ASN A 17 3.71 -4.12 -5.41
N ILE A 18 3.92 -3.95 -4.10
CA ILE A 18 2.85 -4.01 -3.09
C ILE A 18 1.78 -2.95 -3.40
N TRP A 19 2.20 -1.73 -3.70
CA TRP A 19 1.32 -0.62 -4.05
C TRP A 19 0.47 -0.94 -5.28
N SER A 20 1.11 -1.35 -6.39
CA SER A 20 0.41 -1.64 -7.65
C SER A 20 -0.61 -2.77 -7.46
N ASN A 21 -0.23 -3.83 -6.74
CA ASN A 21 -1.13 -4.94 -6.46
C ASN A 21 -2.32 -4.51 -5.60
N LEU A 22 -2.10 -3.69 -4.57
CA LEU A 22 -3.17 -3.20 -3.70
C LEU A 22 -4.15 -2.31 -4.47
N VAL A 23 -3.65 -1.37 -5.28
CA VAL A 23 -4.51 -0.47 -6.06
C VAL A 23 -5.29 -1.25 -7.13
N LYS A 24 -4.63 -2.13 -7.88
CA LYS A 24 -5.30 -2.98 -8.88
C LYS A 24 -6.34 -3.88 -8.25
N TRP A 25 -6.07 -4.44 -7.08
CA TRP A 25 -7.06 -5.23 -6.36
C TRP A 25 -8.27 -4.37 -5.98
N GLY A 26 -8.05 -3.18 -5.41
CA GLY A 26 -9.14 -2.29 -5.03
C GLY A 26 -10.02 -1.83 -6.20
N VAL A 27 -9.41 -1.54 -7.36
CA VAL A 27 -10.15 -1.19 -8.58
C VAL A 27 -10.96 -2.38 -9.11
N ASN A 28 -10.39 -3.58 -9.12
CA ASN A 28 -11.06 -4.78 -9.64
C ASN A 28 -12.08 -5.41 -8.66
N ASN A 29 -12.08 -5.02 -7.39
CA ASN A 29 -12.93 -5.58 -6.32
C ASN A 29 -13.60 -4.44 -5.54
N GLN A 30 -14.29 -3.56 -6.26
CA GLN A 30 -14.82 -2.30 -5.73
C GLN A 30 -15.77 -2.51 -4.54
N GLU A 31 -16.67 -3.49 -4.61
CA GLU A 31 -17.65 -3.74 -3.54
C GLU A 31 -16.95 -4.16 -2.24
N GLU A 32 -16.01 -5.10 -2.33
CA GLU A 32 -15.20 -5.57 -1.20
C GLU A 32 -14.33 -4.45 -0.65
N PHE A 33 -13.72 -3.65 -1.53
CA PHE A 33 -12.87 -2.54 -1.14
C PHE A 33 -13.65 -1.46 -0.37
N LEU A 34 -14.83 -1.09 -0.84
CA LEU A 34 -15.72 -0.14 -0.16
C LEU A 34 -16.25 -0.70 1.16
N PHE A 35 -16.64 -1.98 1.19
CA PHE A 35 -17.07 -2.66 2.40
C PHE A 35 -15.99 -2.62 3.48
N VAL A 36 -14.76 -3.07 3.16
CA VAL A 36 -13.63 -3.04 4.10
C VAL A 36 -13.37 -1.60 4.57
N GLY A 37 -13.38 -0.64 3.64
CA GLY A 37 -13.17 0.77 3.95
C GLY A 37 -14.19 1.39 4.92
N GLN A 38 -15.44 0.96 4.87
CA GLN A 38 -16.52 1.44 5.74
C GLN A 38 -16.57 0.69 7.08
N PHE A 39 -16.33 -0.62 7.06
CA PHE A 39 -16.51 -1.45 8.24
C PHE A 39 -15.28 -1.47 9.16
N CYS A 40 -14.05 -1.32 8.66
CA CYS A 40 -12.82 -1.36 9.48
C CYS A 40 -12.77 -0.33 10.63
N THR A 41 -13.50 0.77 10.51
CA THR A 41 -13.63 1.82 11.53
C THR A 41 -14.99 1.79 12.24
N SER A 42 -15.89 0.90 11.83
CA SER A 42 -17.21 0.74 12.45
C SER A 42 -17.12 0.03 13.81
N PRO A 43 -18.09 0.26 14.71
CA PRO A 43 -18.16 -0.43 16.00
C PRO A 43 -18.45 -1.94 15.88
N TYR A 44 -18.80 -2.43 14.68
CA TYR A 44 -19.07 -3.83 14.40
C TYR A 44 -17.79 -4.67 14.26
N ILE A 45 -16.64 -4.03 14.02
CA ILE A 45 -15.35 -4.72 13.98
C ILE A 45 -14.78 -4.83 15.40
N THR A 46 -14.73 -6.06 15.89
CA THR A 46 -14.17 -6.36 17.21
C THR A 46 -12.65 -6.18 17.21
N LYS A 47 -12.08 -5.99 18.41
CA LYS A 47 -10.62 -5.99 18.60
C LYS A 47 -9.99 -7.29 18.10
N PHE A 48 -10.65 -8.44 18.31
CA PHE A 48 -10.19 -9.74 17.82
C PHE A 48 -10.07 -9.77 16.29
N THR A 49 -11.10 -9.31 15.56
CA THR A 49 -11.06 -9.22 14.09
C THR A 49 -9.94 -8.31 13.60
N ARG A 50 -9.71 -7.19 14.29
CA ARG A 50 -8.60 -6.28 14.00
C ARG A 50 -7.25 -6.96 14.19
N ASP A 51 -7.07 -7.66 15.31
CA ASP A 51 -5.81 -8.34 15.66
C ASP A 51 -5.50 -9.47 14.66
N GLU A 52 -6.49 -10.23 14.19
CA GLU A 52 -6.29 -11.25 13.13
C GLU A 52 -5.87 -10.61 11.80
N VAL A 53 -6.52 -9.52 11.39
CA VAL A 53 -6.18 -8.80 10.17
C VAL A 53 -4.78 -8.18 10.27
N THR A 54 -4.38 -7.67 11.43
CA THR A 54 -3.03 -7.13 11.65
C THR A 54 -1.94 -8.18 11.42
N LYS A 55 -2.20 -9.48 11.67
CA LYS A 55 -1.23 -10.56 11.40
C LYS A 55 -0.88 -10.65 9.92
N GLU A 56 -1.85 -10.45 9.03
CA GLU A 56 -1.65 -10.45 7.58
C GLU A 56 -0.79 -9.26 7.10
N TYR A 57 -0.69 -8.19 7.90
CA TYR A 57 0.12 -7.01 7.60
C TYR A 57 1.46 -6.96 8.33
N VAL A 58 1.80 -7.97 9.13
CA VAL A 58 3.08 -8.05 9.86
C VAL A 58 4.27 -7.96 8.89
N PHE A 59 4.15 -8.53 7.70
CA PHE A 59 5.21 -8.44 6.69
C PHE A 59 5.48 -6.99 6.25
N LEU A 60 4.44 -6.15 6.16
CA LEU A 60 4.57 -4.75 5.75
C LEU A 60 5.22 -3.92 6.85
N HIS A 61 4.86 -4.16 8.11
CA HIS A 61 5.54 -3.56 9.26
C HIS A 61 7.03 -3.89 9.28
N LYS A 62 7.37 -5.18 9.09
CA LYS A 62 8.75 -5.62 9.04
C LYS A 62 9.52 -4.98 7.87
N LEU A 63 8.92 -4.97 6.68
CA LEU A 63 9.52 -4.37 5.49
C LEU A 63 9.81 -2.88 5.72
N VAL A 64 8.84 -2.11 6.22
CA VAL A 64 9.01 -0.67 6.47
C VAL A 64 10.09 -0.41 7.53
N ASP A 65 10.10 -1.18 8.63
CA ASP A 65 11.14 -1.08 9.66
C ASP A 65 12.55 -1.37 9.13
N GLU A 66 12.69 -2.38 8.26
CA GLU A 66 13.94 -2.66 7.55
C GLU A 66 14.35 -1.51 6.63
N GLY A 67 13.40 -0.92 5.90
CA GLY A 67 13.65 0.24 5.03
C GLY A 67 14.11 1.48 5.78
N ILE A 68 13.52 1.75 6.96
CA ILE A 68 13.95 2.84 7.85
C ILE A 68 15.38 2.59 8.35
N LYS A 69 15.67 1.38 8.85
CA LYS A 69 17.01 0.99 9.35
C LYS A 69 18.08 1.02 8.27
N ALA A 70 17.73 0.66 7.03
CA ALA A 70 18.61 0.73 5.87
C ALA A 70 18.80 2.17 5.34
N GLY A 71 18.00 3.14 5.81
CA GLY A 71 18.04 4.53 5.36
C GLY A 71 17.35 4.78 4.02
N GLU A 72 16.57 3.83 3.52
CA GLU A 72 15.74 3.94 2.30
C GLU A 72 14.54 4.86 2.54
N ILE A 73 13.98 4.82 3.75
CA ILE A 73 12.92 5.70 4.23
C ILE A 73 13.52 6.64 5.28
N ARG A 74 13.05 7.89 5.30
CA ARG A 74 13.40 8.85 6.36
C ARG A 74 12.99 8.33 7.74
N ASP A 75 13.57 8.92 8.79
CA ASP A 75 13.31 8.55 10.18
C ASP A 75 11.91 9.01 10.64
N PHE A 76 10.89 8.29 10.17
CA PHE A 76 9.50 8.41 10.54
C PHE A 76 9.07 7.19 11.34
N SER A 77 7.98 7.31 12.11
CA SER A 77 7.41 6.11 12.74
C SER A 77 6.88 5.15 11.66
N ALA A 78 7.19 3.86 11.81
CA ALA A 78 6.75 2.83 10.87
C ALA A 78 5.22 2.82 10.70
N ASP A 79 4.48 3.02 11.78
CA ASP A 79 3.02 3.11 11.77
C ASP A 79 2.51 4.27 10.91
N LEU A 80 3.17 5.45 10.98
CA LEU A 80 2.80 6.60 10.17
C LEU A 80 3.10 6.34 8.69
N VAL A 81 4.25 5.74 8.38
CA VAL A 81 4.62 5.37 7.00
C VAL A 81 3.58 4.42 6.40
N ILE A 82 3.19 3.38 7.15
CA ILE A 82 2.21 2.39 6.71
C ILE A 82 0.84 3.03 6.54
N ALA A 83 0.42 3.88 7.48
CA ALA A 83 -0.85 4.60 7.38
C ALA A 83 -0.88 5.51 6.13
N MET A 84 0.19 6.28 5.88
CA MET A 84 0.31 7.15 4.71
C MET A 84 0.31 6.34 3.40
N PHE A 85 1.06 5.25 3.35
CA PHE A 85 1.10 4.34 2.21
C PHE A 85 -0.28 3.76 1.92
N TYR A 86 -0.96 3.25 2.96
CA TYR A 86 -2.29 2.67 2.82
C TYR A 86 -3.32 3.70 2.39
N GLN A 87 -3.42 4.85 3.06
CA GLN A 87 -4.41 5.88 2.68
C GLN A 87 -4.11 6.50 1.31
N GLY A 88 -2.84 6.65 0.95
CA GLY A 88 -2.43 7.03 -0.41
C GLY A 88 -2.96 6.05 -1.44
N SER A 89 -2.74 4.75 -1.23
CA SER A 89 -3.23 3.72 -2.16
C SER A 89 -4.77 3.75 -2.29
N ARG A 90 -5.49 3.95 -1.18
CA ARG A 90 -6.96 4.07 -1.21
C ARG A 90 -7.44 5.30 -1.96
N THR A 91 -6.73 6.41 -1.80
CA THR A 91 -7.03 7.65 -2.52
C THR A 91 -6.91 7.44 -4.03
N VAL A 92 -5.89 6.70 -4.47
CA VAL A 92 -5.71 6.36 -5.89
C VAL A 92 -6.80 5.42 -6.40
N VAL A 93 -7.17 4.40 -5.63
CA VAL A 93 -8.31 3.52 -5.98
C VAL A 93 -9.57 4.36 -6.20
N ASN A 94 -9.95 5.19 -5.22
CA ASN A 94 -11.15 6.03 -5.33
C ASN A 94 -11.05 6.99 -6.52
N PHE A 95 -9.89 7.60 -6.75
CA PHE A 95 -9.70 8.49 -7.89
C PHE A 95 -9.92 7.78 -9.23
N ILE A 96 -9.41 6.55 -9.38
CA ILE A 96 -9.64 5.74 -10.60
C ILE A 96 -11.13 5.42 -10.76
N LEU A 97 -11.79 4.98 -9.68
CA LEU A 97 -13.21 4.61 -9.70
C LEU A 97 -14.13 5.81 -10.00
N ASP A 98 -13.77 7.01 -9.55
CA ASP A 98 -14.52 8.25 -9.79
C ASP A 98 -14.19 8.90 -11.14
N SER A 99 -13.15 8.44 -11.83
CA SER A 99 -12.67 9.00 -13.09
C SER A 99 -13.37 8.45 -14.32
N ASP A 100 -13.26 9.17 -15.44
CA ASP A 100 -13.67 8.67 -16.75
C ASP A 100 -12.72 7.54 -17.22
N SER A 101 -13.29 6.50 -17.83
CA SER A 101 -12.61 5.37 -18.49
C SER A 101 -11.53 5.76 -19.53
N SER A 102 -11.49 7.02 -19.97
CA SER A 102 -10.49 7.54 -20.90
C SER A 102 -9.12 7.81 -20.27
N LEU A 103 -8.99 7.74 -18.94
CA LEU A 103 -7.71 7.94 -18.26
C LEU A 103 -6.82 6.68 -18.30
N ASP A 104 -5.50 6.90 -18.34
CA ASP A 104 -4.51 5.83 -18.21
C ASP A 104 -4.36 5.44 -16.73
N GLU A 105 -5.06 4.37 -16.34
CA GLU A 105 -5.02 3.82 -14.97
C GLU A 105 -3.59 3.47 -14.53
N ASN A 106 -2.76 2.90 -15.41
CA ASN A 106 -1.40 2.50 -15.06
C ASN A 106 -0.54 3.73 -14.75
N LYS A 107 -0.73 4.81 -15.52
CA LYS A 107 -0.08 6.09 -15.24
C LYS A 107 -0.53 6.66 -13.89
N ILE A 108 -1.82 6.62 -13.58
CA ILE A 108 -2.34 7.10 -12.29
C ILE A 108 -1.78 6.29 -11.11
N ILE A 109 -1.73 4.97 -11.24
CA ILE A 109 -1.15 4.06 -10.23
C ILE A 109 0.32 4.42 -9.96
N GLU A 110 1.11 4.61 -11.02
CA GLU A 110 2.53 4.95 -10.91
C GLU A 110 2.75 6.36 -10.36
N ASP A 111 2.02 7.36 -10.86
CA ASP A 111 2.14 8.74 -10.39
C ASP A 111 1.78 8.84 -8.90
N GLY A 112 0.71 8.16 -8.48
CA GLY A 112 0.33 8.06 -7.06
C GLY A 112 1.42 7.42 -6.20
N PHE A 113 2.06 6.35 -6.69
CA PHE A 113 3.20 5.75 -6.00
C PHE A 113 4.36 6.74 -5.87
N GLN A 114 4.72 7.45 -6.94
CA GLN A 114 5.84 8.39 -6.91
C GLN A 114 5.57 9.56 -5.95
N ILE A 115 4.33 10.04 -5.84
CA ILE A 115 3.95 11.08 -4.86
C ILE A 115 4.24 10.61 -3.44
N VAL A 116 3.75 9.41 -3.07
CA VAL A 116 3.96 8.85 -1.73
C VAL A 116 5.44 8.52 -1.51
N TRP A 117 6.09 7.88 -2.47
CA TRP A 117 7.50 7.50 -2.38
C TRP A 117 8.41 8.71 -2.17
N ARG A 118 8.24 9.80 -2.94
CA ARG A 118 9.03 11.03 -2.75
C ARG A 118 8.79 11.67 -1.39
N GLY A 119 7.59 11.50 -0.83
CA GLY A 119 7.26 11.91 0.53
C GLY A 119 7.86 11.01 1.63
N LEU A 120 8.39 9.84 1.29
CA LEU A 120 8.92 8.88 2.27
C LEU A 120 10.43 8.69 2.16
N ALA A 121 10.93 8.67 0.92
CA ALA A 121 12.33 8.41 0.59
C ALA A 121 13.26 9.44 1.22
N LYS A 122 14.46 8.98 1.57
CA LYS A 122 15.55 9.87 1.97
C LYS A 122 16.07 10.64 0.74
N GLU A 123 16.39 11.92 0.95
CA GLU A 123 16.99 12.80 -0.08
C GLU A 123 18.41 12.38 -0.44
#